data_AF-A0A9P0K6A5-F1
#
_entry.id   AF-A0A9P0K6A5-F1
#
_cell.length_a   1.000
_cell.length_b   1.000
_cell.length_c   1.000
_cell.angle_alpha   90.00
_cell.angle_beta   90.00
_cell.angle_gamma   90.00
#
_symmetry.space_group_name_H-M   'P 1'
#
loop_
_entity.id
_entity.type
_entity.pdbx_description
1 polymer ?
#
loop_
_entity_poly.entity_id
_entity_poly.type
_entity_poly.pdbx_seq_one_letter_code
_entity_poly.pdbx_strand_id
1 'polypeptide(L)'
;MTGKIRGGMAEKPSIHLPRFVIEKLRCSKCGRYLSVAPVSGPKGKYTCGRCCPNAESSGPYEEIAKLIKFPCSNEDCKLRLKWGEALPHEYACQFRKTTCPFPTCYVRLFFSRLLNHFNEVHKSYVHNRHCNITLNFNQAARHLSVHCYCYSQTVFLVFVKTATNWPMHTFSFALVALPNSDNDSFSDMQYAVNLYLKSAAGNAVIKKIGKVISQYDIDKHCLPCFIGKCNKS
;
A
#
# COMPACT_ATOMS: atom_id res chain seq x y z
N MET A 1 7.50 34.84 24.00
CA MET A 1 8.42 34.22 23.02
C MET A 1 9.23 33.17 23.75
N THR A 2 8.85 31.90 23.67
CA THR A 2 9.54 30.78 24.33
C THR A 2 10.27 29.94 23.27
N GLY A 3 11.58 30.15 23.15
CA GLY A 3 12.43 29.37 22.24
C GLY A 3 12.61 27.94 22.74
N LYS A 4 12.05 26.97 22.02
CA LYS A 4 12.31 25.54 22.25
C LYS A 4 13.69 25.18 21.69
N ILE A 5 14.66 24.98 22.57
CA ILE A 5 15.97 24.44 22.24
C ILE A 5 15.77 22.98 21.81
N ARG A 6 15.90 22.69 20.51
CA ARG A 6 15.92 21.31 20.00
C ARG A 6 17.26 20.70 20.38
N GLY A 7 17.29 19.92 21.46
CA GLY A 7 18.44 19.09 21.81
C GLY A 7 18.70 18.09 20.68
N GLY A 8 19.86 18.22 20.01
CA GLY A 8 20.29 17.25 19.02
C GLY A 8 20.61 15.92 19.71
N MET A 9 19.79 14.90 19.48
CA MET A 9 20.12 13.54 19.89
C MET A 9 21.33 13.09 19.08
N ALA A 10 22.45 12.80 19.75
CA ALA A 10 23.64 12.25 19.14
C ALA A 10 23.29 10.96 18.36
N GLU A 11 23.66 10.90 17.09
CA GLU A 11 23.35 9.74 16.25
C GLU A 11 24.17 8.53 16.75
N LYS A 12 23.48 7.44 17.12
CA LYS A 12 24.15 6.20 17.55
C LYS A 12 25.02 5.64 16.41
N PRO A 13 26.20 5.08 16.71
CA PRO A 13 27.09 4.51 15.71
C PRO A 13 26.41 3.34 14.97
N SER A 14 26.51 3.31 13.64
CA SER A 14 26.00 2.22 12.80
C SER A 14 27.13 1.30 12.34
N ILE A 15 26.92 -0.01 12.46
CA ILE A 15 27.87 -1.04 12.04
C ILE A 15 27.59 -1.44 10.59
N HIS A 16 28.65 -1.46 9.78
CA HIS A 16 28.62 -2.01 8.44
C HIS A 16 29.10 -3.47 8.47
N LEU A 17 28.17 -4.41 8.28
CA LEU A 17 28.52 -5.81 8.16
C LEU A 17 29.07 -6.14 6.77
N PRO A 18 30.07 -7.04 6.67
CA PRO A 18 30.49 -7.60 5.39
C PRO A 18 29.34 -8.27 4.65
N ARG A 19 29.36 -8.20 3.32
CA ARG A 19 28.27 -8.70 2.45
C ARG A 19 27.93 -10.16 2.72
N PHE A 20 28.94 -11.02 2.87
CA PHE A 20 28.75 -12.46 3.12
C PHE A 20 28.05 -12.77 4.44
N VAL A 21 28.13 -11.87 5.43
CA VAL A 21 27.40 -12.00 6.71
C VAL A 21 25.94 -11.61 6.50
N ILE A 22 25.69 -10.46 5.88
CA ILE A 22 24.33 -9.95 5.61
C ILE A 22 23.52 -10.95 4.79
N GLU A 23 24.13 -11.61 3.81
CA GLU A 23 23.46 -12.61 2.97
C GLU A 23 22.99 -13.85 3.75
N LYS A 24 23.60 -14.16 4.90
CA LYS A 24 23.17 -15.24 5.81
C LYS A 24 22.05 -14.80 6.76
N LEU A 25 21.81 -13.50 6.93
CA LEU A 25 20.75 -12.96 7.79
C LEU A 25 19.39 -12.93 7.07
N ARG A 26 18.95 -14.09 6.57
CA ARG A 26 17.69 -14.24 5.81
C ARG A 26 16.70 -15.12 6.56
N CYS A 27 15.42 -14.75 6.44
CA CYS A 27 14.30 -15.52 6.93
C CYS A 27 14.21 -16.85 6.18
N SER A 28 14.17 -17.96 6.92
CA SER A 28 14.05 -19.31 6.37
C SER A 28 12.73 -19.56 5.62
N LYS A 29 11.68 -18.75 5.89
CA LYS A 29 10.38 -18.86 5.22
C LYS A 29 10.26 -18.02 3.95
N CYS A 30 10.63 -16.74 4.00
CA CYS A 30 10.42 -15.81 2.88
C CYS A 30 11.69 -15.39 2.15
N GLY A 31 12.87 -15.81 2.60
CA GLY A 31 14.16 -15.46 2.01
C GLY A 31 14.59 -13.99 2.14
N ARG A 32 13.72 -13.11 2.67
CA ARG A 32 14.02 -11.69 2.93
C ARG A 32 14.92 -11.53 4.15
N TYR A 33 15.56 -10.37 4.27
CA TYR A 33 16.41 -10.09 5.42
C TYR A 33 15.63 -10.12 6.74
N LEU A 34 16.29 -10.63 7.78
CA LEU A 34 15.83 -10.65 9.17
C LEU A 34 15.91 -9.24 9.76
N SER A 35 15.22 -8.28 9.14
CA SER A 35 15.23 -6.84 9.45
C SER A 35 13.93 -6.33 10.11
N VAL A 36 13.02 -7.25 10.43
CA VAL A 36 11.67 -6.97 10.94
C VAL A 36 11.39 -7.91 12.10
N ALA A 37 11.17 -7.33 13.28
CA ALA A 37 10.80 -8.00 14.51
C ALA A 37 9.38 -8.60 14.44
N PRO A 38 9.08 -9.67 15.20
CA PRO A 38 10.04 -10.44 15.99
C PRO A 38 10.94 -11.32 15.10
N VAL A 39 12.20 -11.51 15.49
CA VAL A 39 13.04 -12.56 14.89
C VAL A 39 13.14 -13.75 15.83
N SER A 40 12.75 -14.93 15.34
CA SER A 40 12.57 -16.13 16.15
C SER A 40 13.04 -17.39 15.44
N GLY A 41 13.47 -18.40 16.18
CA GLY A 41 13.80 -19.72 15.64
C GLY A 41 15.11 -20.31 16.20
N PRO A 42 15.23 -21.65 16.29
CA PRO A 42 16.45 -22.30 16.76
C PRO A 42 17.41 -22.69 15.62
N LYS A 43 18.67 -22.97 15.99
CA LYS A 43 19.67 -23.69 15.15
C LYS A 43 19.88 -23.07 13.76
N GLY A 44 19.97 -21.75 13.68
CA GLY A 44 20.23 -21.03 12.42
C GLY A 44 19.03 -20.95 11.46
N LYS A 45 17.87 -21.49 11.81
CA LYS A 45 16.63 -21.40 11.01
C LYS A 45 15.72 -20.30 11.55
N TYR A 46 16.14 -19.05 11.41
CA TYR A 46 15.39 -17.90 11.90
C TYR A 46 14.25 -17.50 10.95
N THR A 47 13.16 -17.01 11.52
CA THR A 47 12.01 -16.40 10.85
C THR A 47 11.87 -14.94 11.24
N CYS A 48 11.26 -14.13 10.38
CA CYS A 48 11.03 -12.70 10.66
C CYS A 48 9.58 -12.42 11.00
N GLY A 49 9.32 -11.24 11.55
CA GLY A 49 7.97 -10.82 11.96
C GLY A 49 6.98 -10.65 10.81
N ARG A 50 7.47 -10.57 9.56
CA ARG A 50 6.58 -10.65 8.38
C ARG A 50 5.89 -12.01 8.28
N CYS A 51 6.59 -13.08 8.63
CA CYS A 51 6.10 -14.45 8.51
C CYS A 51 5.51 -14.99 9.82
N CYS A 52 6.00 -14.49 10.96
CA CYS A 52 5.61 -14.94 12.28
C CYS A 52 5.43 -13.73 13.21
N PRO A 53 4.44 -12.85 12.99
CA PRO A 53 4.29 -11.59 13.72
C PRO A 53 4.09 -11.77 15.23
N ASN A 54 3.56 -12.92 15.64
CA ASN A 54 3.24 -13.25 17.03
C ASN A 54 4.26 -14.19 17.69
N ALA A 55 5.43 -14.42 17.06
CA ALA A 55 6.45 -15.28 17.64
C ALA A 55 7.21 -14.60 18.79
N GLU A 56 7.74 -15.39 19.71
CA GLU A 56 8.65 -14.92 20.74
C GLU A 56 9.97 -14.41 20.12
N SER A 57 10.39 -13.21 20.50
CA SER A 57 11.56 -12.56 19.92
C SER A 57 12.87 -13.05 20.54
N SER A 58 13.92 -13.11 19.73
CA SER A 58 15.30 -13.25 20.21
C SER A 58 15.85 -11.87 20.58
N GLY A 59 15.66 -11.46 21.84
CA GLY A 59 16.13 -10.17 22.37
C GLY A 59 17.58 -9.82 21.98
N PRO A 60 18.58 -10.71 22.17
CA PRO A 60 19.96 -10.41 21.83
C PRO A 60 20.19 -10.11 20.35
N TYR A 61 19.51 -10.83 19.44
CA TYR A 61 19.61 -10.56 18.01
C TYR A 61 19.07 -9.18 17.67
N GLU A 62 17.90 -8.82 18.21
CA GLU A 62 17.24 -7.54 17.90
C GLU A 62 18.03 -6.34 18.40
N GLU A 63 18.69 -6.44 19.56
CA GLU A 63 19.59 -5.39 20.05
C GLU A 63 20.79 -5.17 19.12
N ILE A 64 21.39 -6.25 18.63
CA ILE A 64 22.48 -6.16 17.63
C ILE A 64 21.94 -5.60 16.31
N ALA A 65 20.76 -6.05 15.89
CA ALA A 65 20.16 -5.65 14.62
C ALA A 65 19.80 -4.16 14.56
N LYS A 66 19.51 -3.51 15.69
CA LYS A 66 19.37 -2.05 15.79
C LYS A 66 20.63 -1.29 15.38
N LEU A 67 21.82 -1.92 15.47
CA LEU A 67 23.09 -1.32 15.08
C LEU A 67 23.42 -1.56 13.60
N ILE A 68 22.67 -2.42 12.90
CA ILE A 68 22.93 -2.83 11.52
C ILE A 68 22.00 -2.05 10.57
N LYS A 69 22.54 -1.65 9.41
CA LYS A 69 21.72 -1.16 8.29
C LYS A 69 21.46 -2.29 7.29
N PHE A 70 20.20 -2.66 7.12
CA PHE A 70 19.77 -3.74 6.23
C PHE A 70 19.50 -3.19 4.82
N PRO A 71 19.95 -3.86 3.75
CA PRO A 71 19.50 -3.52 2.41
C PRO A 71 17.98 -3.76 2.27
N CYS A 72 17.33 -2.94 1.45
CA CYS A 72 15.94 -3.16 1.05
C CYS A 72 15.79 -4.53 0.37
N SER A 73 14.68 -5.24 0.64
CA SER A 73 14.42 -6.54 -0.01
C SER A 73 14.01 -6.44 -1.48
N ASN A 74 13.77 -5.24 -2.02
CA ASN A 74 13.49 -5.03 -3.43
C ASN A 74 14.81 -4.88 -4.21
N GLU A 75 15.06 -5.78 -5.17
CA GLU A 75 16.35 -5.99 -5.85
C GLU A 75 17.02 -4.71 -6.39
N ASP A 76 16.24 -3.79 -6.95
CA ASP A 76 16.76 -2.56 -7.57
C ASP A 76 16.92 -1.40 -6.58
N CYS A 77 16.48 -1.58 -5.33
CA CYS A 77 16.57 -0.56 -4.31
C CYS A 77 17.91 -0.62 -3.57
N LYS A 78 18.72 0.44 -3.72
CA LYS A 78 20.05 0.55 -3.09
C LYS A 78 20.02 1.10 -1.65
N LEU A 79 18.84 1.42 -1.12
CA LEU A 79 18.70 2.00 0.21
C LEU A 79 19.06 0.97 1.28
N ARG A 80 19.70 1.48 2.34
CA ARG A 80 20.06 0.74 3.55
C ARG A 80 19.32 1.34 4.73
N LEU A 81 18.55 0.50 5.42
CA LEU A 81 17.48 0.87 6.33
C LEU A 81 17.86 0.45 7.74
N LYS A 82 17.54 1.29 8.74
CA LYS A 82 17.72 0.93 10.14
C LYS A 82 16.68 -0.13 10.54
N TRP A 83 16.91 -0.77 11.68
CA TRP A 83 15.92 -1.66 12.28
C TRP A 83 14.57 -0.96 12.45
N GLY A 84 13.48 -1.62 12.08
CA GLY A 84 12.12 -1.03 12.13
C GLY A 84 11.74 -0.20 10.90
N GLU A 85 12.71 0.35 10.15
CA GLU A 85 12.44 1.13 8.93
C GLU A 85 12.24 0.24 7.70
N ALA A 86 12.73 -1.01 7.75
CA ALA A 86 12.71 -1.90 6.60
C ALA A 86 11.29 -2.21 6.10
N LEU A 87 10.36 -2.53 7.00
CA LEU A 87 9.00 -2.91 6.61
C LEU A 87 8.22 -1.75 5.97
N PRO A 88 8.11 -0.57 6.61
CA PRO A 88 7.42 0.57 6.00
C PRO A 88 8.02 0.97 4.65
N HIS A 89 9.37 1.01 4.56
CA HIS A 89 10.04 1.31 3.31
C HIS A 89 9.73 0.28 2.23
N GLU A 90 9.83 -1.03 2.51
CA GLU A 90 9.55 -2.08 1.52
C GLU A 90 8.13 -1.98 0.97
N TYR A 91 7.14 -1.60 1.79
CA TYR A 91 5.76 -1.36 1.36
C TYR A 91 5.65 -0.16 0.41
N ALA A 92 6.38 0.91 0.68
CA ALA A 92 6.38 2.16 -0.08
C ALA A 92 7.45 2.20 -1.21
N CYS A 93 8.28 1.17 -1.32
CA CYS A 93 9.45 1.19 -2.18
C CYS A 93 9.03 1.31 -3.65
N GLN A 94 9.54 2.32 -4.35
CA GLN A 94 9.28 2.52 -5.77
C GLN A 94 9.69 1.35 -6.65
N PHE A 95 10.70 0.57 -6.21
CA PHE A 95 11.20 -0.63 -6.87
C PHE A 95 10.42 -1.90 -6.50
N ARG A 96 9.39 -1.78 -5.67
CA ARG A 96 8.48 -2.89 -5.38
C ARG A 96 7.75 -3.27 -6.66
N LYS A 97 7.79 -4.55 -7.03
CA LYS A 97 7.02 -5.09 -8.15
C LYS A 97 5.57 -5.32 -7.69
N THR A 98 4.59 -4.88 -8.48
CA THR A 98 3.15 -5.10 -8.27
C THR A 98 2.50 -5.59 -9.55
N THR A 99 1.35 -6.26 -9.42
CA THR A 99 0.43 -6.48 -10.54
C THR A 99 -0.48 -5.27 -10.68
N CYS A 100 -0.84 -4.91 -11.91
CA CYS A 100 -1.86 -3.88 -12.14
C CYS A 100 -3.15 -4.24 -11.36
N PRO A 101 -3.74 -3.31 -10.58
CA PRO A 101 -4.97 -3.57 -9.83
C PRO A 101 -6.23 -3.58 -10.72
N PHE A 102 -6.12 -3.26 -12.01
CA PHE A 102 -7.26 -3.24 -12.93
C PHE A 102 -7.80 -4.66 -13.19
N PRO A 103 -9.12 -4.92 -13.13
CA PRO A 103 -9.69 -6.29 -13.07
C PRO A 103 -9.30 -7.27 -14.18
N THR A 104 -8.94 -6.77 -15.35
CA THR A 104 -8.57 -7.57 -16.53
C THR A 104 -7.12 -7.36 -16.96
N CYS A 105 -6.31 -6.68 -16.14
CA CYS A 105 -4.91 -6.44 -16.43
C CYS A 105 -4.01 -7.26 -15.50
N TYR A 106 -3.16 -8.10 -16.08
CA TYR A 106 -2.24 -8.97 -15.34
C TYR A 106 -0.77 -8.54 -15.47
N VAL A 107 -0.52 -7.35 -16.03
CA VAL A 107 0.84 -6.84 -16.20
C VAL A 107 1.50 -6.66 -14.84
N ARG A 108 2.73 -7.17 -14.72
CA ARG A 108 3.60 -6.95 -13.56
C ARG A 108 4.57 -5.82 -13.87
N LEU A 109 4.64 -4.84 -12.99
CA LEU A 109 5.46 -3.65 -13.17
C LEU A 109 5.97 -3.12 -11.83
N PHE A 110 6.94 -2.20 -11.88
CA PHE A 110 7.37 -1.46 -10.70
C PHE A 110 6.29 -0.49 -10.23
N PHE A 111 6.22 -0.28 -8.93
CA PHE A 111 5.23 0.60 -8.33
C PHE A 111 5.28 2.02 -8.92
N SER A 112 6.50 2.55 -9.15
CA SER A 112 6.71 3.84 -9.81
C SER A 112 6.14 3.95 -11.23
N ARG A 113 5.95 2.82 -11.92
CA ARG A 113 5.41 2.78 -13.29
C ARG A 113 3.90 2.61 -13.34
N LEU A 114 3.22 2.51 -12.21
CA LEU A 114 1.79 2.23 -12.17
C LEU A 114 0.96 3.34 -12.80
N LEU A 115 1.27 4.61 -12.51
CA LEU A 115 0.58 5.73 -13.14
C LEU A 115 0.80 5.75 -14.65
N ASN A 116 2.04 5.58 -15.11
CA ASN A 116 2.35 5.58 -16.54
C ASN A 116 1.60 4.45 -17.27
N HIS A 117 1.58 3.25 -16.67
CA HIS A 117 0.83 2.12 -17.19
C HIS A 117 -0.68 2.42 -17.31
N PHE A 118 -1.27 3.09 -16.33
CA PHE A 118 -2.67 3.52 -16.42
C PHE A 118 -2.89 4.55 -17.55
N ASN A 119 -1.99 5.50 -17.74
CA ASN A 119 -2.07 6.48 -18.83
C ASN A 119 -1.99 5.84 -20.21
N GLU A 120 -1.18 4.80 -20.37
CA GLU A 120 -0.96 4.12 -21.65
C GLU A 120 -2.03 3.06 -21.96
N VAL A 121 -2.39 2.24 -20.96
CA VAL A 121 -3.22 1.03 -21.16
C VAL A 121 -4.67 1.23 -20.67
N HIS A 122 -4.88 2.11 -19.68
CA HIS A 122 -6.19 2.34 -19.05
C HIS A 122 -6.58 3.82 -19.08
N LYS A 123 -6.26 4.53 -20.18
CA LYS A 123 -6.40 5.99 -20.30
C LYS A 123 -7.79 6.52 -19.93
N SER A 124 -8.86 5.78 -20.26
CA SER A 124 -10.24 6.12 -19.93
C SER A 124 -10.58 6.04 -18.43
N TYR A 125 -9.65 5.52 -17.62
CA TYR A 125 -9.79 5.36 -16.17
C TYR A 125 -8.83 6.28 -15.39
N VAL A 126 -8.17 7.23 -16.05
CA VAL A 126 -7.29 8.22 -15.41
C VAL A 126 -7.98 9.59 -15.31
N HIS A 127 -7.86 10.22 -14.13
CA HIS A 127 -8.53 11.48 -13.80
C HIS A 127 -7.57 12.46 -13.13
N ASN A 128 -7.61 13.76 -13.50
CA ASN A 128 -6.62 14.75 -13.05
C ASN A 128 -7.20 15.91 -12.21
N ARG A 129 -8.53 16.03 -12.11
CA ARG A 129 -9.22 17.12 -11.38
C ARG A 129 -10.49 16.65 -10.69
N HIS A 130 -11.33 15.92 -11.42
CA HIS A 130 -12.54 15.31 -10.91
C HIS A 130 -12.58 13.86 -11.37
N CYS A 131 -12.90 12.94 -10.46
CA CYS A 131 -13.13 11.54 -10.79
C CYS A 131 -14.63 11.35 -11.01
N ASN A 132 -15.06 11.51 -12.27
CA ASN A 132 -16.46 11.31 -12.66
C ASN A 132 -16.62 9.90 -13.22
N ILE A 133 -17.45 9.09 -12.55
CA ILE A 133 -17.69 7.69 -12.90
C ILE A 133 -19.18 7.53 -13.20
N THR A 134 -19.52 7.27 -14.46
CA THR A 134 -20.90 6.99 -14.86
C THR A 134 -21.18 5.50 -14.72
N LEU A 135 -22.23 5.17 -13.97
CA LEU A 135 -22.67 3.80 -13.73
C LEU A 135 -24.05 3.60 -14.33
N ASN A 136 -24.20 2.55 -15.13
CA ASN A 136 -25.50 2.14 -15.68
C ASN A 136 -26.01 0.90 -14.94
N PHE A 137 -26.93 1.09 -14.01
CA PHE A 137 -27.50 0.02 -13.19
C PHE A 137 -28.43 -0.93 -13.97
N ASN A 138 -28.87 -0.55 -15.18
CA ASN A 138 -29.76 -1.37 -16.01
C ASN A 138 -29.02 -2.35 -16.92
N GLN A 139 -27.75 -2.08 -17.23
CA GLN A 139 -26.97 -2.87 -18.19
C GLN A 139 -26.19 -4.02 -17.55
N ALA A 140 -25.79 -3.89 -16.28
CA ALA A 140 -24.97 -4.89 -15.62
C ALA A 140 -25.42 -5.12 -14.18
N ALA A 141 -25.66 -6.39 -13.85
CA ALA A 141 -25.95 -6.80 -12.47
C ALA A 141 -24.77 -6.51 -11.53
N ARG A 142 -23.54 -6.43 -12.05
CA ARG A 142 -22.33 -6.14 -11.29
C ARG A 142 -21.38 -5.27 -12.12
N HIS A 143 -20.86 -4.22 -11.53
CA HIS A 143 -19.77 -3.42 -12.09
C HIS A 143 -18.59 -3.43 -11.12
N LEU A 144 -17.38 -3.55 -11.65
CA LEU A 144 -16.14 -3.47 -10.89
C LEU A 144 -15.11 -2.72 -11.72
N SER A 145 -14.62 -1.61 -11.21
CA SER A 145 -13.59 -0.82 -11.87
C SER A 145 -12.56 -0.30 -10.87
N VAL A 146 -11.38 -0.03 -11.39
CA VAL A 146 -10.32 0.68 -10.68
C VAL A 146 -9.93 1.88 -11.53
N HIS A 147 -10.01 3.06 -10.94
CA HIS A 147 -9.59 4.31 -11.57
C HIS A 147 -8.33 4.83 -10.90
N CYS A 148 -7.55 5.59 -11.65
CA CYS A 148 -6.37 6.30 -11.17
C CYS A 148 -6.69 7.79 -11.12
N TYR A 149 -6.53 8.42 -9.97
CA TYR A 149 -6.80 9.84 -9.77
C TYR A 149 -5.53 10.54 -9.30
N CYS A 150 -5.10 11.58 -10.01
CA CYS A 150 -3.91 12.36 -9.67
C CYS A 150 -4.30 13.71 -9.09
N TYR A 151 -3.82 14.02 -7.89
CA TYR A 151 -4.05 15.30 -7.23
C TYR A 151 -2.82 15.72 -6.44
N SER A 152 -2.33 16.93 -6.70
CA SER A 152 -1.14 17.49 -6.02
C SER A 152 0.04 16.50 -5.97
N GLN A 153 0.37 15.91 -7.13
CA GLN A 153 1.44 14.90 -7.30
C GLN A 153 1.20 13.56 -6.59
N THR A 154 0.13 13.43 -5.81
CA THR A 154 -0.29 12.18 -5.20
C THR A 154 -1.21 11.43 -6.16
N VAL A 155 -0.95 10.13 -6.28
CA VAL A 155 -1.78 9.25 -7.09
C VAL A 155 -2.67 8.43 -6.17
N PHE A 156 -3.96 8.42 -6.43
CA PHE A 156 -4.95 7.64 -5.70
C PHE A 156 -5.51 6.55 -6.60
N LEU A 157 -5.72 5.36 -6.02
CA LEU A 157 -6.53 4.32 -6.65
C LEU A 157 -7.95 4.40 -6.08
N VAL A 158 -8.89 4.45 -7.00
CA VAL A 158 -10.32 4.55 -6.72
C VAL A 158 -10.97 3.24 -7.13
N PHE A 159 -11.36 2.43 -6.16
CA PHE A 159 -12.07 1.17 -6.39
C PHE A 159 -13.57 1.42 -6.33
N VAL A 160 -14.29 0.99 -7.38
CA VAL A 160 -15.74 1.09 -7.45
C VAL A 160 -16.34 -0.27 -7.71
N LYS A 161 -17.32 -0.64 -6.90
CA LYS A 161 -18.11 -1.87 -7.06
C LYS A 161 -19.59 -1.54 -6.96
N THR A 162 -20.36 -2.04 -7.90
CA THR A 162 -21.82 -2.11 -7.78
C THR A 162 -22.28 -3.55 -7.84
N ALA A 163 -23.36 -3.84 -7.11
CA ALA A 163 -24.11 -5.07 -7.29
C ALA A 163 -25.60 -4.79 -7.16
N THR A 164 -26.36 -5.30 -8.12
CA THR A 164 -27.81 -5.24 -8.18
C THR A 164 -28.36 -6.58 -7.69
N ASN A 165 -29.03 -6.55 -6.55
CA ASN A 165 -29.80 -7.66 -5.99
C ASN A 165 -31.22 -7.14 -5.79
N TRP A 166 -32.06 -7.21 -6.84
CA TRP A 166 -33.37 -6.56 -6.86
C TRP A 166 -34.19 -6.91 -5.59
N PRO A 167 -34.79 -5.92 -4.91
CA PRO A 167 -34.93 -4.50 -5.30
C PRO A 167 -33.76 -3.59 -4.89
N MET A 168 -32.68 -4.13 -4.33
CA MET A 168 -31.57 -3.36 -3.76
C MET A 168 -30.40 -3.20 -4.74
N HIS A 169 -29.92 -1.97 -4.88
CA HIS A 169 -28.63 -1.68 -5.50
C HIS A 169 -27.61 -1.35 -4.41
N THR A 170 -26.49 -2.05 -4.42
CA THR A 170 -25.37 -1.80 -3.53
C THR A 170 -24.27 -1.08 -4.29
N PHE A 171 -23.73 -0.05 -3.66
CA PHE A 171 -22.61 0.74 -4.16
C PHE A 171 -21.51 0.75 -3.10
N SER A 172 -20.31 0.34 -3.49
CA SER A 172 -19.13 0.30 -2.63
C SER A 172 -17.99 1.06 -3.30
N PHE A 173 -17.25 1.80 -2.48
CA PHE A 173 -16.18 2.67 -2.92
C PHE A 173 -15.04 2.61 -1.92
N ALA A 174 -13.80 2.54 -2.42
CA ALA A 174 -12.60 2.70 -1.61
C ALA A 174 -11.61 3.62 -2.33
N LEU A 175 -10.94 4.47 -1.55
CA LEU A 175 -9.89 5.37 -2.02
C LEU A 175 -8.63 5.08 -1.21
N VAL A 176 -7.53 4.86 -1.92
CA VAL A 176 -6.22 4.58 -1.30
C VAL A 176 -5.14 5.34 -2.05
N ALA A 177 -4.20 5.92 -1.30
CA ALA A 177 -3.09 6.69 -1.87
C ALA A 177 -1.94 5.74 -2.25
N LEU A 178 -1.42 5.84 -3.47
CA LEU A 178 -0.16 5.20 -3.80
C LEU A 178 0.96 5.86 -2.97
N PRO A 179 1.85 5.10 -2.32
CA PRO A 179 3.03 5.66 -1.70
C PRO A 179 3.82 6.54 -2.67
N ASN A 180 4.16 7.74 -2.21
CA ASN A 180 5.08 8.65 -2.87
C ASN A 180 6.39 8.72 -2.07
N SER A 181 7.51 9.04 -2.73
CA SER A 181 8.82 9.18 -2.07
C SER A 181 8.84 10.26 -1.00
N ASP A 182 7.97 11.26 -1.13
CA ASP A 182 8.11 12.53 -0.39
C ASP A 182 7.45 12.50 1.00
N ASN A 183 6.98 11.34 1.45
CA ASN A 183 6.57 11.11 2.84
C ASN A 183 5.48 12.08 3.36
N ASP A 184 4.76 12.74 2.46
CA ASP A 184 3.64 13.60 2.84
C ASP A 184 2.61 12.77 3.60
N SER A 185 2.33 13.19 4.83
CA SER A 185 1.36 12.51 5.67
C SER A 185 -0.04 12.74 5.10
N PHE A 186 -0.61 11.72 4.45
CA PHE A 186 -2.01 11.73 4.02
C PHE A 186 -2.99 11.51 5.19
N SER A 187 -2.50 11.49 6.43
CA SER A 187 -3.29 11.21 7.64
C SER A 187 -4.48 12.15 7.81
N ASP A 188 -4.37 13.38 7.30
CA ASP A 188 -5.37 14.41 7.49
C ASP A 188 -6.26 14.58 6.25
N MET A 189 -5.95 13.86 5.16
CA MET A 189 -6.76 13.92 3.95
C MET A 189 -8.05 13.11 4.12
N GLN A 190 -9.17 13.79 3.87
CA GLN A 190 -10.49 13.20 3.79
C GLN A 190 -11.00 13.30 2.36
N TYR A 191 -11.90 12.40 1.99
CA TYR A 191 -12.60 12.44 0.71
C TYR A 191 -14.10 12.46 0.93
N ALA A 192 -14.86 12.91 -0.06
CA ALA A 192 -16.31 12.76 -0.09
C ALA A 192 -16.72 12.16 -1.43
N VAL A 193 -17.75 11.33 -1.39
CA VAL A 193 -18.36 10.74 -2.59
C VAL A 193 -19.77 11.29 -2.71
N ASN A 194 -20.04 11.95 -3.84
CA ASN A 194 -21.38 12.40 -4.19
C ASN A 194 -21.91 11.47 -5.28
N LEU A 195 -22.97 10.73 -4.98
CA LEU A 195 -23.68 9.87 -5.92
C LEU A 195 -24.89 10.62 -6.46
N TYR A 196 -24.86 10.93 -7.75
CA TYR A 196 -25.96 11.58 -8.47
C TYR A 196 -26.79 10.50 -9.16
N LEU A 197 -28.05 10.34 -8.75
CA LEU A 197 -29.00 9.39 -9.31
C LEU A 197 -29.99 10.15 -10.17
N LYS A 198 -30.18 9.70 -11.41
CA LYS A 198 -31.18 10.23 -12.34
C LYS A 198 -32.15 9.12 -12.72
N SER A 199 -33.44 9.38 -12.57
CA SER A 199 -34.53 8.47 -12.90
C SER A 199 -35.65 9.21 -13.63
N ALA A 200 -36.63 8.48 -14.15
CA ALA A 200 -37.85 9.09 -14.70
C ALA A 200 -38.64 9.88 -13.64
N ALA A 201 -38.55 9.49 -12.37
CA ALA A 201 -39.21 10.15 -11.25
C ALA A 201 -38.46 11.41 -10.76
N GLY A 202 -37.26 11.69 -11.27
CA GLY A 202 -36.46 12.85 -10.89
C GLY A 202 -35.01 12.51 -10.55
N ASN A 203 -34.34 13.49 -9.92
CA ASN A 203 -32.93 13.43 -9.55
C ASN A 203 -32.78 13.33 -8.02
N ALA A 204 -31.83 12.52 -7.56
CA ALA A 204 -31.45 12.43 -6.15
C ALA A 204 -29.93 12.52 -6.01
N VAL A 205 -29.44 13.09 -4.91
CA VAL A 205 -28.02 13.18 -4.59
C VAL A 205 -27.77 12.57 -3.22
N ILE A 206 -26.91 11.56 -3.16
CA ILE A 206 -26.47 10.94 -1.92
C ILE A 206 -25.02 11.35 -1.67
N LYS A 207 -24.78 12.08 -0.59
CA LYS A 207 -23.44 12.47 -0.17
C LYS A 207 -22.95 11.55 0.94
N LYS A 208 -21.78 10.97 0.76
CA LYS A 208 -21.09 10.18 1.79
C LYS A 208 -19.71 10.76 2.03
N ILE A 209 -19.45 11.15 3.28
CA ILE A 209 -18.10 11.54 3.70
C ILE A 209 -17.30 10.26 3.89
N GLY A 210 -16.14 10.22 3.23
CA GLY A 210 -15.19 9.11 3.25
C GLY A 210 -14.44 9.01 4.57
N LYS A 211 -13.74 7.90 4.72
CA LYS A 211 -12.81 7.69 5.84
C LYS A 211 -11.46 8.38 5.54
N VAL A 212 -10.56 8.37 6.53
CA VAL A 212 -9.15 8.70 6.34
C VAL A 212 -8.59 7.86 5.18
N ILE A 213 -7.88 8.51 4.26
CA ILE A 213 -7.26 7.84 3.12
C ILE A 213 -6.07 7.02 3.64
N SER A 214 -6.12 5.71 3.43
CA SER A 214 -4.98 4.83 3.75
C SER A 214 -4.01 4.74 2.58
N GLN A 215 -2.76 4.44 2.89
CA GLN A 215 -1.77 4.09 1.89
C GLN A 215 -2.10 2.73 1.24
N TYR A 216 -1.87 2.62 -0.07
CA TYR A 216 -2.07 1.39 -0.82
C TYR A 216 -1.14 0.31 -0.30
N ASP A 217 -1.72 -0.86 -0.07
CA ASP A 217 -1.06 -2.04 0.43
C ASP A 217 -1.62 -3.20 -0.37
N ILE A 218 -0.80 -3.83 -1.22
CA ILE A 218 -1.26 -4.89 -2.12
C ILE A 218 -1.88 -6.08 -1.37
N ASP A 219 -1.54 -6.27 -0.10
CA ASP A 219 -2.03 -7.40 0.67
C ASP A 219 -3.38 -7.10 1.31
N LYS A 220 -3.73 -5.81 1.48
CA LYS A 220 -5.00 -5.35 2.08
C LYS A 220 -5.96 -4.71 1.08
N HIS A 221 -5.43 -4.13 0.02
CA HIS A 221 -6.15 -3.29 -0.94
C HIS A 221 -6.14 -3.89 -2.36
N CYS A 222 -5.90 -5.20 -2.49
CA CYS A 222 -6.06 -5.87 -3.78
C CYS A 222 -7.54 -5.98 -4.17
N LEU A 223 -7.78 -6.23 -5.47
CA LEU A 223 -9.12 -6.40 -6.00
C LEU A 223 -9.90 -7.53 -5.29
N PRO A 224 -9.32 -8.72 -4.99
CA PRO A 224 -9.96 -9.73 -4.14
C PRO A 224 -10.40 -9.21 -2.77
N CYS A 225 -9.58 -8.38 -2.08
CA CYS A 225 -9.97 -7.80 -0.79
C CYS A 225 -11.20 -6.92 -0.95
N PHE A 226 -11.19 -6.05 -1.96
CA PHE A 226 -12.28 -5.12 -2.22
C PHE A 226 -13.62 -5.81 -2.56
N ILE A 227 -13.56 -6.97 -3.21
CA ILE A 227 -14.77 -7.75 -3.51
C ILE A 227 -15.18 -8.73 -2.40
N GLY A 228 -14.38 -8.86 -1.33
CA GLY A 228 -14.62 -9.78 -0.22
C GLY A 228 -14.27 -11.24 -0.51
N LYS A 229 -13.28 -11.49 -1.38
CA LYS A 229 -12.83 -12.83 -1.80
C LYS A 229 -11.33 -13.06 -1.60
N CYS A 230 -10.66 -12.26 -0.76
CA CYS A 230 -9.24 -12.45 -0.50
C CYS A 230 -9.02 -13.55 0.54
N ASN A 231 -8.17 -14.52 0.19
CA ASN A 231 -7.76 -15.59 1.12
C ASN A 231 -6.41 -15.29 1.79
N LYS A 232 -5.84 -14.10 1.58
CA LYS A 232 -4.64 -13.67 2.28
C LYS A 232 -5.04 -13.32 3.71
N SER A 233 -4.83 -14.26 4.63
CA SER A 233 -4.87 -14.06 6.09
C SER A 233 -3.66 -13.29 6.56
#